data_AF-A0A7C1SR83-F1
#
_entry.id   AF-A0A7C1SR83-F1
#
_cell.length_a   1.000
_cell.length_b   1.000
_cell.length_c   1.000
_cell.angle_alpha   90.00
_cell.angle_beta   90.00
_cell.angle_gamma   90.00
#
_symmetry.space_group_name_H-M   'P 1'
#
loop_
_entity.id
_entity.type
_entity.pdbx_description
1 polymer ?
#
loop_
_entity_poly.entity_id
_entity_poly.type
_entity_poly.pdbx_seq_one_letter_code
_entity_poly.pdbx_strand_id
1 'polypeptide(L)'
;MRCPHCGEPVQPGQERCFACGEKLRVRRLHRGAGIDPRIIIFAGVLFIIALAGVLGVLLGGKRNQTASRKPVRIRPAVQIQDSLRRERTADSQRVRTGDEELARLRERVERVRVRYEKVRSQVLGDKPTPEQQSLMSQIQRELGTMNSRVAELGSGVSSARRTEVQAEIAEIERRLNKLISDFARAPKNR
;
A
#
# COMPACT_ATOMS: atom_id res chain seq x y z
N MET A 1 11.72 28.93 -14.35
CA MET A 1 11.93 27.47 -14.07
C MET A 1 13.09 27.00 -14.95
N ARG A 2 13.75 25.86 -14.67
CA ARG A 2 14.80 25.33 -15.56
C ARG A 2 14.30 24.04 -16.23
N CYS A 3 14.76 23.79 -17.46
CA CYS A 3 14.42 22.57 -18.18
C CYS A 3 15.00 21.35 -17.43
N PRO A 4 14.20 20.31 -17.11
CA PRO A 4 14.69 19.14 -16.38
C PRO A 4 15.64 18.26 -17.20
N HIS A 5 15.69 18.47 -18.53
CA HIS A 5 16.54 17.71 -19.44
C HIS A 5 17.90 18.36 -19.68
N CYS A 6 17.97 19.70 -19.82
CA CYS A 6 19.21 20.41 -20.19
C CYS A 6 19.62 21.56 -19.24
N GLY A 7 18.77 21.96 -18.28
CA GLY A 7 19.11 23.01 -17.30
C GLY A 7 18.89 24.46 -17.75
N GLU A 8 18.52 24.69 -19.02
CA GLU A 8 18.27 26.04 -19.57
C GLU A 8 17.09 26.75 -18.87
N PRO A 9 17.12 28.07 -18.65
CA PRO A 9 15.96 28.83 -18.18
C PRO A 9 14.77 28.72 -19.14
N VAL A 10 13.62 28.41 -18.56
CA VAL A 10 12.33 28.21 -19.24
C VAL A 10 11.36 29.30 -18.80
N GLN A 11 10.71 29.93 -19.78
CA GLN A 11 9.64 30.90 -19.54
C GLN A 11 8.32 30.20 -19.17
N PRO A 12 7.50 30.78 -18.28
CA PRO A 12 6.20 30.23 -17.91
C PRO A 12 5.27 30.16 -19.14
N GLY A 13 4.60 29.02 -19.34
CA GLY A 13 3.71 28.77 -20.49
C GLY A 13 4.38 28.10 -21.70
N GLN A 14 5.70 27.89 -21.66
CA GLN A 14 6.44 27.25 -22.73
C GLN A 14 6.25 25.71 -22.73
N GLU A 15 5.74 25.14 -23.84
CA GLU A 15 5.47 23.70 -23.95
C GLU A 15 6.69 22.84 -24.31
N ARG A 16 7.71 23.46 -24.93
CA ARG A 16 8.96 22.78 -25.35
C ARG A 16 10.17 23.63 -25.03
N CYS A 17 11.25 23.01 -24.57
CA CYS A 17 12.49 23.73 -24.36
C CYS A 17 13.09 24.17 -25.70
N PHE A 18 13.41 25.46 -25.87
CA PHE A 18 14.02 25.97 -27.10
C PHE A 18 15.44 25.45 -27.34
N ALA A 19 16.15 25.04 -26.29
CA ALA A 19 17.52 24.52 -26.41
C ALA A 19 17.56 23.04 -26.80
N CYS A 20 16.79 22.17 -26.13
CA CYS A 20 16.84 20.72 -26.37
C CYS A 20 15.64 20.16 -27.15
N GLY A 21 14.62 20.96 -27.45
CA GLY A 21 13.43 20.53 -28.19
C GLY A 21 12.46 19.63 -27.39
N GLU A 22 12.87 19.17 -26.21
CA GLU A 22 12.09 18.23 -25.40
C GLU A 22 10.82 18.89 -24.84
N LYS A 23 9.72 18.12 -24.78
CA LYS A 23 8.45 18.59 -24.23
C LYS A 23 8.58 18.82 -22.72
N LEU A 24 8.38 20.06 -22.30
CA LEU A 24 8.32 20.40 -20.89
C LEU A 24 7.01 19.87 -20.36
N ARG A 25 7.07 18.86 -19.48
CA ARG A 25 5.91 18.43 -18.70
C ARG A 25 5.59 19.51 -17.68
N VAL A 26 5.01 20.62 -18.13
CA VAL A 26 4.36 21.56 -17.24
C VAL A 26 3.27 20.74 -16.56
N ARG A 27 3.47 20.42 -15.28
CA ARG A 27 2.40 19.89 -14.44
C ARG A 27 1.30 20.93 -14.52
N ARG A 28 0.31 20.73 -15.39
CA ARG A 28 -0.99 21.35 -15.23
C ARG A 28 -1.42 20.89 -13.85
N LEU A 29 -1.31 21.78 -12.84
CA LEU A 29 -1.91 21.58 -11.55
C LEU A 29 -3.33 21.10 -11.85
N HIS A 30 -3.61 19.85 -11.50
CA HIS A 30 -4.93 19.27 -11.70
C HIS A 30 -5.92 20.10 -10.88
N ARG A 31 -6.58 21.05 -11.54
CA ARG A 31 -7.73 21.75 -11.03
C ARG A 31 -8.86 20.73 -11.05
N GLY A 32 -9.27 20.30 -9.87
CA GLY A 32 -10.41 19.40 -9.65
C GLY A 32 -10.04 17.93 -9.64
N ALA A 33 -9.70 17.40 -8.47
CA ALA A 33 -10.06 16.02 -8.19
C ALA A 33 -11.58 15.95 -8.30
N GLY A 34 -12.10 15.33 -9.37
CA GLY A 34 -13.53 15.09 -9.51
C GLY A 34 -14.00 14.35 -8.27
N ILE A 35 -14.84 14.99 -7.46
CA ILE A 35 -15.44 14.34 -6.30
C ILE A 35 -16.29 13.21 -6.87
N ASP A 36 -15.90 11.97 -6.55
CA ASP A 36 -16.62 10.78 -6.98
C ASP A 36 -18.08 10.90 -6.48
N PRO A 37 -19.10 10.88 -7.37
CA PRO A 37 -20.49 11.11 -6.99
C PRO A 37 -20.99 10.16 -5.89
N ARG A 38 -20.34 8.99 -5.74
CA ARG A 38 -20.61 8.05 -4.66
C ARG A 38 -20.35 8.65 -3.27
N ILE A 39 -19.29 9.45 -3.11
CA ILE A 39 -18.94 10.08 -1.83
C ILE A 39 -20.04 11.06 -1.41
N ILE A 40 -20.60 11.82 -2.36
CA ILE A 40 -21.69 12.77 -2.11
C ILE A 40 -22.96 12.02 -1.68
N ILE A 41 -23.28 10.90 -2.34
CA ILE A 41 -24.44 10.07 -1.98
C ILE A 41 -24.27 9.49 -0.56
N PHE A 42 -23.10 8.93 -0.23
CA PHE A 42 -22.84 8.39 1.11
C PHE A 42 -22.91 9.46 2.19
N ALA A 43 -22.33 10.64 1.95
CA ALA A 43 -22.41 11.77 2.87
C ALA A 43 -23.87 12.21 3.09
N GLY A 44 -24.68 12.26 2.03
CA GLY A 44 -26.10 12.59 2.11
C GLY A 44 -26.92 11.57 2.93
N VAL A 45 -26.70 10.28 2.70
CA VAL A 45 -27.41 9.20 3.45
C VAL A 45 -27.05 9.25 4.93
N LEU A 46 -25.77 9.40 5.28
CA LEU A 46 -25.33 9.51 6.67
C LEU A 46 -25.95 10.74 7.37
N PHE A 47 -26.05 11.85 6.65
CA PHE A 47 -26.66 13.07 7.17
C PHE A 47 -28.15 12.88 7.48
N ILE A 48 -28.91 12.18 6.62
CA ILE A 48 -30.33 11.88 6.86
C ILE A 48 -30.50 10.94 8.06
N ILE A 49 -29.68 9.91 8.20
CA ILE A 49 -29.73 9.00 9.36
C ILE A 49 -29.45 9.75 10.66
N ALA A 50 -28.45 10.64 10.67
CA ALA A 50 -28.12 11.45 11.83
C ALA A 50 -29.29 12.38 12.21
N LEU A 51 -29.91 13.05 11.22
CA LEU A 51 -31.10 13.88 11.42
C LEU A 51 -32.27 13.09 11.99
N ALA A 52 -32.56 11.91 11.43
CA ALA A 52 -33.64 11.04 11.90
C ALA A 52 -33.39 10.54 13.33
N GLY A 53 -32.14 10.19 13.67
CA GLY A 53 -31.75 9.80 15.03
C GLY A 53 -31.94 10.93 16.04
N VAL A 54 -31.51 12.14 15.70
CA VAL A 54 -31.69 13.34 16.54
C VAL A 54 -33.18 13.66 16.71
N LEU A 55 -33.96 13.62 15.63
CA LEU A 55 -35.42 13.82 15.70
C LEU A 55 -36.09 12.75 16.58
N GLY A 56 -35.67 11.49 16.46
CA GLY A 56 -36.19 10.38 17.27
C GLY A 56 -35.91 10.54 18.76
N VAL A 57 -34.75 11.10 19.14
CA VAL A 57 -34.43 11.40 20.54
C VAL A 57 -35.22 12.61 21.05
N LEU A 58 -35.38 13.66 20.22
CA LEU A 58 -36.13 14.86 20.59
C LEU A 58 -37.65 14.62 20.69
N LEU A 59 -38.21 13.77 19.83
CA LEU A 59 -39.65 13.45 19.82
C LEU A 59 -40.01 12.21 20.67
N GLY A 60 -39.03 11.34 20.96
CA GLY A 60 -39.21 10.08 21.69
C GLY A 60 -39.08 10.18 23.22
N GLY A 61 -39.05 11.39 23.78
CA GLY A 61 -39.00 11.64 25.22
C GLY A 61 -40.30 11.27 25.94
N LYS A 62 -40.52 9.96 26.17
CA LYS A 62 -41.26 9.30 27.28
C LYS A 62 -41.76 7.93 26.82
N ARG A 63 -40.91 6.91 26.90
CA ARG A 63 -41.39 5.52 27.03
C ARG A 63 -40.81 4.93 28.31
N ASN A 64 -41.66 4.90 29.33
CA ASN A 64 -41.42 4.32 30.65
C ASN A 64 -40.86 2.89 30.52
N GLN A 65 -39.61 2.69 30.93
CA GLN A 65 -39.10 1.36 31.29
C GLN A 65 -39.18 1.20 32.82
N THR A 66 -40.38 0.93 33.30
CA THR A 66 -40.61 0.31 34.60
C THR A 66 -40.96 -1.16 34.34
N ALA A 67 -39.96 -2.04 34.33
CA ALA A 67 -40.20 -3.47 34.51
C ALA A 67 -38.92 -4.23 34.92
N SER A 68 -38.87 -4.52 36.21
CA SER A 68 -38.47 -5.82 36.78
C SER A 68 -37.01 -6.28 36.61
N ARG A 69 -36.17 -5.86 37.56
CA ARG A 69 -35.01 -6.64 38.02
C ARG A 69 -35.51 -7.93 38.68
N LYS A 70 -35.40 -9.08 37.99
CA LYS A 70 -35.34 -10.40 38.64
C LYS A 70 -33.87 -10.73 38.95
N PRO A 71 -33.49 -11.02 40.21
CA PRO A 71 -32.18 -11.58 40.49
C PRO A 71 -32.16 -13.06 40.08
N VAL A 72 -31.59 -13.34 38.92
CA VAL A 72 -31.26 -14.71 38.51
C VAL A 72 -30.06 -15.14 39.36
N ARG A 73 -30.27 -16.13 40.23
CA ARG A 73 -29.20 -16.87 40.91
C ARG A 73 -28.33 -17.55 39.85
N ILE A 74 -27.13 -17.01 39.62
CA ILE A 74 -26.14 -17.58 38.72
C ILE A 74 -25.47 -18.77 39.44
N ARG A 75 -25.66 -19.96 38.87
CA ARG A 75 -24.86 -21.15 39.12
C ARG A 75 -23.41 -20.91 38.61
N PRO A 76 -22.37 -21.21 39.39
CA PRO A 76 -20.97 -20.99 39.01
C PRO A 76 -20.44 -22.12 38.11
N ALA A 77 -20.99 -22.28 36.90
CA ALA A 77 -20.52 -23.30 35.96
C ALA A 77 -20.43 -22.82 34.49
N VAL A 78 -20.83 -21.59 34.16
CA VAL A 78 -20.90 -21.07 32.78
C VAL A 78 -19.75 -20.12 32.42
N GLN A 79 -18.93 -19.69 33.39
CA GLN A 79 -17.82 -18.74 33.13
C GLN A 79 -16.62 -19.34 32.39
N ILE A 80 -16.44 -20.67 32.40
CA ILE A 80 -15.30 -21.33 31.74
C ILE A 80 -15.53 -21.48 30.22
N GLN A 81 -16.79 -21.50 29.76
CA GLN A 81 -17.09 -21.66 28.34
C GLN A 81 -16.91 -20.36 27.54
N ASP A 82 -17.16 -19.20 28.18
CA ASP A 82 -17.03 -17.89 27.53
C ASP A 82 -15.56 -17.43 27.38
N SER A 83 -14.66 -17.83 28.28
CA SER A 83 -13.22 -17.54 28.14
C SER A 83 -12.60 -18.29 26.96
N LEU A 84 -12.91 -19.58 26.81
CA LEU A 84 -12.44 -20.39 25.67
C LEU A 84 -12.99 -19.89 24.32
N ARG A 85 -14.21 -19.34 24.30
CA ARG A 85 -14.80 -18.75 23.09
C ARG A 85 -14.10 -17.44 22.69
N ARG A 86 -13.67 -16.62 23.66
CA ARG A 86 -12.92 -15.38 23.40
C ARG A 86 -11.51 -15.65 22.88
N GLU A 87 -10.81 -16.63 23.44
CA GLU A 87 -9.46 -17.01 22.98
C GLU A 87 -9.47 -17.55 21.53
N ARG A 88 -10.41 -18.44 21.19
CA ARG A 88 -10.54 -18.95 19.80
C ARG A 88 -10.82 -17.85 18.78
N THR A 89 -11.58 -16.82 19.18
CA THR A 89 -11.89 -15.70 18.28
C THR A 89 -10.66 -14.82 18.07
N ALA A 90 -9.88 -14.56 19.12
CA ALA A 90 -8.65 -13.76 19.03
C ALA A 90 -7.57 -14.44 18.17
N ASP A 91 -7.40 -15.76 18.30
CA ASP A 91 -6.43 -16.50 17.47
C ASP A 91 -6.85 -16.56 16.00
N SER A 92 -8.15 -16.75 15.72
CA SER A 92 -8.67 -16.71 14.34
C SER A 92 -8.44 -15.35 13.68
N GLN A 93 -8.53 -14.27 14.45
CA GLN A 93 -8.30 -12.90 13.95
C GLN A 93 -6.81 -12.64 13.66
N ARG A 94 -5.90 -13.15 14.51
CA ARG A 94 -4.44 -13.03 14.30
C ARG A 94 -3.98 -13.75 13.03
N VAL A 95 -4.48 -14.96 12.79
CA VAL A 95 -4.16 -15.74 11.58
C VAL A 95 -4.57 -14.95 10.32
N ARG A 96 -5.80 -14.43 10.30
CA ARG A 96 -6.28 -13.60 9.18
C ARG A 96 -5.41 -12.37 8.90
N THR A 97 -5.00 -11.65 9.95
CA THR A 97 -4.15 -10.46 9.77
C THR A 97 -2.77 -10.80 9.21
N GLY A 98 -2.21 -11.95 9.58
CA GLY A 98 -0.93 -12.41 9.03
C GLY A 98 -1.01 -12.75 7.54
N ASP A 99 -2.08 -13.42 7.13
CA ASP A 99 -2.29 -13.81 5.74
C ASP A 99 -2.48 -12.59 4.82
N GLU A 100 -3.26 -11.59 5.26
CA GLU A 100 -3.45 -10.34 4.51
C GLU A 100 -2.14 -9.56 4.36
N GLU A 101 -1.35 -9.48 5.43
CA GLU A 101 -0.05 -8.81 5.43
C GLU A 101 0.94 -9.51 4.48
N LEU A 102 0.98 -10.85 4.51
CA LEU A 102 1.80 -11.64 3.60
C LEU A 102 1.37 -11.44 2.14
N ALA A 103 0.07 -11.37 1.86
CA ALA A 103 -0.45 -11.10 0.53
C ALA A 103 0.00 -9.71 0.01
N ARG A 104 -0.06 -8.67 0.86
CA ARG A 104 0.41 -7.32 0.51
C ARG A 104 1.92 -7.29 0.21
N LEU A 105 2.72 -8.05 0.96
CA LEU A 105 4.16 -8.15 0.72
C LEU A 105 4.47 -8.86 -0.60
N ARG A 106 3.76 -9.94 -0.92
CA ARG A 106 3.87 -10.62 -2.23
C ARG A 106 3.53 -9.68 -3.38
N GLU A 107 2.46 -8.90 -3.24
CA GLU A 107 2.07 -7.89 -4.24
C GLU A 107 3.15 -6.82 -4.43
N ARG A 108 3.82 -6.38 -3.34
CA ARG A 108 4.95 -5.44 -3.43
C ARG A 108 6.12 -6.02 -4.23
N VAL A 109 6.51 -7.27 -3.98
CA VAL A 109 7.58 -7.93 -4.75
C VAL A 109 7.21 -7.99 -6.23
N GLU A 110 5.97 -8.37 -6.53
CA GLU A 110 5.51 -8.48 -7.92
C GLU A 110 5.49 -7.11 -8.61
N ARG A 111 5.07 -6.04 -7.93
CA ARG A 111 5.17 -4.68 -8.47
C ARG A 111 6.60 -4.29 -8.85
N VAL A 112 7.58 -4.58 -8.00
CA VAL A 112 8.99 -4.29 -8.27
C VAL A 112 9.50 -5.11 -9.46
N ARG A 113 9.12 -6.39 -9.54
CA ARG A 113 9.45 -7.28 -10.66
C ARG A 113 8.88 -6.76 -11.98
N VAL A 114 7.58 -6.43 -12.02
CA VAL A 114 6.91 -5.87 -13.21
C VAL A 114 7.58 -4.57 -13.65
N ARG A 115 7.93 -3.69 -12.70
CA ARG A 115 8.67 -2.46 -13.02
C ARG A 115 10.04 -2.77 -13.64
N TYR A 116 10.78 -3.73 -13.09
CA TYR A 116 12.07 -4.14 -13.63
C TYR A 116 11.94 -4.68 -15.06
N GLU A 117 11.02 -5.60 -15.34
CA GLU A 117 10.82 -6.15 -16.69
C GLU A 117 10.41 -5.07 -17.70
N LYS A 118 9.60 -4.09 -17.27
CA LYS A 118 9.26 -2.93 -18.09
C LYS A 118 10.48 -2.06 -18.42
N VAL A 119 11.34 -1.78 -17.45
CA VAL A 119 12.58 -1.02 -17.70
C VAL A 119 13.53 -1.82 -18.58
N ARG A 120 13.66 -3.13 -18.33
CA ARG A 120 14.48 -4.05 -19.10
C ARG A 120 14.11 -4.07 -20.57
N SER A 121 12.82 -4.19 -20.90
CA SER A 121 12.35 -4.15 -22.29
C SER A 121 12.56 -2.80 -22.99
N GLN A 122 12.71 -1.69 -22.26
CA GLN A 122 12.94 -0.35 -22.82
C GLN A 122 14.43 0.00 -22.99
N VAL A 123 15.28 -0.60 -22.16
CA VAL A 123 16.70 -0.26 -22.06
C VAL A 123 17.55 -1.22 -22.89
N LEU A 124 17.21 -2.50 -22.89
CA LEU A 124 17.94 -3.52 -23.64
C LEU A 124 17.73 -3.31 -25.15
N GLY A 125 18.82 -3.08 -25.88
CA GLY A 125 18.89 -3.30 -27.32
C GLY A 125 19.24 -4.76 -27.61
N ASP A 126 19.83 -5.02 -28.79
CA ASP A 126 20.13 -6.39 -29.23
C ASP A 126 21.12 -7.14 -28.32
N LYS A 127 22.09 -6.41 -27.73
CA LYS A 127 23.11 -6.98 -26.85
C LYS A 127 23.34 -6.12 -25.60
N PRO A 128 23.11 -6.66 -24.38
CA PRO A 128 23.35 -5.91 -23.14
C PRO A 128 24.84 -5.64 -22.94
N THR A 129 25.18 -4.42 -22.49
CA THR A 129 26.56 -4.06 -22.10
C THR A 129 27.01 -4.85 -20.87
N PRO A 130 28.33 -5.02 -20.63
CA PRO A 130 28.83 -5.67 -19.41
C PRO A 130 28.29 -5.03 -18.11
N GLU A 131 28.16 -3.70 -18.10
CA GLU A 131 27.57 -2.96 -16.98
C GLU A 131 26.09 -3.30 -16.78
N GLN A 132 25.31 -3.32 -17.87
CA GLN A 132 23.91 -3.73 -17.85
C GLN A 132 23.76 -5.17 -17.34
N GLN A 133 24.61 -6.10 -17.78
CA GLN A 133 24.60 -7.49 -17.31
C GLN A 133 24.89 -7.58 -15.80
N SER A 134 25.87 -6.82 -15.32
CA SER A 134 26.18 -6.73 -13.89
C SER A 134 24.98 -6.24 -13.08
N LEU A 135 24.34 -5.14 -13.50
CA LEU A 135 23.16 -4.58 -12.85
C LEU A 135 21.97 -5.55 -12.88
N MET A 136 21.73 -6.24 -14.01
CA MET A 136 20.69 -7.27 -14.10
C MET A 136 20.93 -8.40 -13.10
N SER A 137 22.16 -8.88 -12.98
CA SER A 137 22.50 -9.94 -12.02
C SER A 137 22.30 -9.49 -10.57
N GLN A 138 22.63 -8.23 -10.25
CA GLN A 138 22.42 -7.64 -8.92
C GLN A 138 20.93 -7.53 -8.60
N ILE A 139 20.12 -7.04 -9.54
CA ILE A 139 18.67 -6.93 -9.39
C ILE A 139 18.04 -8.32 -9.16
N GLN A 140 18.44 -9.33 -9.94
CA GLN A 140 17.94 -10.70 -9.79
C GLN A 140 18.29 -11.29 -8.42
N ARG A 141 19.52 -11.07 -7.93
CA ARG A 141 19.91 -11.50 -6.57
C ARG A 141 19.07 -10.84 -5.49
N GLU A 142 18.90 -9.51 -5.53
CA GLU A 142 18.09 -8.80 -4.53
C GLU A 142 16.60 -9.18 -4.59
N LEU A 143 16.04 -9.43 -5.78
CA LEU A 143 14.67 -9.97 -5.92
C LEU A 143 14.55 -11.37 -5.31
N GLY A 144 15.57 -12.21 -5.48
CA GLY A 144 15.67 -13.53 -4.83
C GLY A 144 15.68 -13.39 -3.30
N THR A 145 16.51 -12.50 -2.77
CA THR A 145 16.58 -12.21 -1.33
C THR A 145 15.25 -11.65 -0.80
N MET A 146 14.59 -10.75 -1.53
CA MET A 146 13.29 -10.22 -1.12
C MET A 146 12.23 -11.33 -1.05
N ASN A 147 12.20 -12.23 -2.04
CA ASN A 147 11.31 -13.38 -2.06
C ASN A 147 11.56 -14.36 -0.92
N SER A 148 12.83 -14.66 -0.59
CA SER A 148 13.15 -15.55 0.52
C SER A 148 12.71 -14.97 1.87
N ARG A 149 12.85 -13.65 2.06
CA ARG A 149 12.34 -12.95 3.26
C ARG A 149 10.81 -12.96 3.34
N VAL A 150 10.11 -12.79 2.22
CA VAL A 150 8.65 -12.92 2.20
C VAL A 150 8.23 -14.36 2.50
N ALA A 151 8.97 -15.37 2.03
CA ALA A 151 8.70 -16.77 2.36
C ALA A 151 8.94 -17.08 3.85
N GLU A 152 9.98 -16.50 4.46
CA GLU A 152 10.28 -16.60 5.90
C GLU A 152 9.11 -16.06 6.75
N LEU A 153 8.44 -14.99 6.32
CA LEU A 153 7.24 -14.52 7.02
C LEU A 153 6.07 -15.50 6.99
N GLY A 154 5.99 -16.33 5.93
CA GLY A 154 4.98 -17.36 5.78
C GLY A 154 5.22 -18.60 6.64
N SER A 155 6.42 -18.80 7.20
CA SER A 155 6.78 -20.00 7.97
C SER A 155 6.47 -19.90 9.47
N GLY A 156 5.60 -18.98 9.89
CA GLY A 156 5.16 -18.88 11.29
C GLY A 156 6.21 -18.31 12.24
N VAL A 157 7.03 -17.34 11.79
CA VAL A 157 8.03 -16.65 12.63
C VAL A 157 7.40 -15.87 13.79
N SER A 158 8.20 -15.66 14.85
CA SER A 158 7.82 -14.83 16.01
C SER A 158 7.48 -13.39 15.60
N SER A 159 6.67 -12.70 16.42
CA SER A 159 6.28 -11.31 16.15
C SER A 159 7.47 -10.36 16.07
N ALA A 160 8.48 -10.53 16.94
CA ALA A 160 9.70 -9.73 16.91
C ALA A 160 10.48 -9.93 15.60
N ARG A 161 10.66 -11.20 15.18
CA ARG A 161 11.35 -11.53 13.92
C ARG A 161 10.57 -11.04 12.71
N ARG A 162 9.23 -11.07 12.74
CA ARG A 162 8.38 -10.53 11.68
C ARG A 162 8.66 -9.05 11.42
N THR A 163 8.72 -8.24 12.47
CA THR A 163 9.02 -6.80 12.35
C THR A 163 10.41 -6.55 11.77
N GLU A 164 11.41 -7.32 12.19
CA GLU A 164 12.76 -7.24 11.67
C GLU A 164 12.80 -7.60 10.17
N VAL A 165 12.19 -8.71 9.77
CA VAL A 165 12.12 -9.15 8.38
C VAL A 165 11.37 -8.13 7.52
N GLN A 166 10.33 -7.46 8.05
CA GLN A 166 9.66 -6.38 7.32
C GLN A 166 10.55 -5.17 7.08
N ALA A 167 11.38 -4.80 8.06
CA ALA A 167 12.36 -3.74 7.89
C ALA A 167 13.43 -4.13 6.86
N GLU A 168 13.90 -5.39 6.88
CA GLU A 168 14.81 -5.93 5.87
C GLU A 168 14.19 -5.87 4.46
N ILE A 169 12.93 -6.27 4.29
CA ILE A 169 12.21 -6.19 3.01
C ILE A 169 12.12 -4.75 2.51
N ALA A 170 11.82 -3.79 3.40
CA ALA A 170 11.75 -2.38 3.03
C ALA A 170 13.11 -1.83 2.56
N GLU A 171 14.20 -2.27 3.17
CA GLU A 171 15.55 -1.89 2.77
C GLU A 171 15.95 -2.52 1.43
N ILE A 172 15.65 -3.81 1.21
CA ILE A 172 15.85 -4.50 -0.07
C ILE A 172 15.08 -3.78 -1.19
N GLU A 173 13.84 -3.34 -0.93
CA GLU A 173 13.04 -2.60 -1.91
C GLU A 173 13.71 -1.27 -2.29
N ARG A 174 14.30 -0.53 -1.33
CA ARG A 174 15.05 0.71 -1.63
C ARG A 174 16.25 0.44 -2.52
N ARG A 175 17.03 -0.61 -2.21
CA ARG A 175 18.18 -1.02 -3.02
C ARG A 175 17.76 -1.43 -4.43
N LEU A 176 16.70 -2.24 -4.57
CA LEU A 176 16.12 -2.62 -5.86
C LEU A 176 15.68 -1.39 -6.67
N ASN A 177 14.99 -0.44 -6.06
CA ASN A 177 14.56 0.78 -6.73
C ASN A 177 15.75 1.62 -7.24
N LYS A 178 16.84 1.68 -6.47
CA LYS A 178 18.10 2.32 -6.88
C LYS A 178 18.73 1.58 -8.06
N LEU A 179 18.93 0.26 -7.94
CA LEU A 179 19.51 -0.56 -9.01
C LEU A 179 18.72 -0.48 -10.32
N ILE A 180 17.38 -0.52 -10.26
CA ILE A 180 16.51 -0.35 -11.43
C ILE A 180 16.69 1.05 -12.05
N SER A 181 16.84 2.08 -11.23
CA SER A 181 17.11 3.45 -11.71
C SER A 181 18.47 3.56 -12.37
N ASP A 182 19.51 2.95 -11.79
CA ASP A 182 20.86 2.95 -12.35
C ASP A 182 20.89 2.17 -13.67
N PHE A 183 20.23 1.01 -13.72
CA PHE A 183 20.05 0.22 -14.93
C PHE A 183 19.31 0.99 -16.03
N ALA A 184 18.29 1.78 -15.69
CA ALA A 184 17.57 2.63 -16.64
C ALA A 184 18.45 3.72 -17.28
N ARG A 185 19.55 4.11 -16.64
CA ARG A 185 20.47 5.16 -17.07
C ARG A 185 21.77 4.62 -17.67
N ALA A 186 22.01 3.31 -17.55
CA ALA A 186 23.22 2.68 -18.05
C ALA A 186 23.40 2.91 -19.56
N PRO A 187 24.64 3.13 -20.03
CA PRO A 187 24.93 3.38 -21.43
C PRO A 187 24.43 2.24 -22.30
N LYS A 188 23.81 2.59 -23.43
CA LYS A 188 23.36 1.64 -24.45
C LYS A 188 24.52 1.41 -25.43
N ASN A 189 24.71 0.17 -25.88
CA ASN A 189 25.53 -0.09 -27.07
C ASN A 189 24.87 0.66 -28.24
N ARG A 190 25.56 1.66 -28.79
CA ARG A 190 25.19 2.33 -30.03
C ARG A 190 25.61 1.48 -31.22
#